data_AF-A0A348XJM8-F1
#
_entry.id   AF-A0A348XJM8-F1
#
_cell.length_a   1.000
_cell.length_b   1.000
_cell.length_c   1.000
_cell.angle_alpha   90.00
_cell.angle_beta   90.00
_cell.angle_gamma   90.00
#
_symmetry.space_group_name_H-M   'P 1'
#
loop_
_entity.id
_entity.type
_entity.pdbx_description
1 polymer ?
#
loop_
_entity_poly.entity_id
_entity_poly.type
_entity_poly.pdbx_seq_one_letter_code
_entity_poly.pdbx_strand_id
1 'polypeptide(L)'
;MRSFADQRLDQSLTAQTDANVHLEHWQEALRGYRHALSIAQEYPSIKQAAEIALWQTYQQAPPPILEVQPRQSPVLTLTFSPNGMTVASGRSAGQIRLI
;
A
#
# COMPACT_ATOMS: atom_id res chain seq x y z
N MET A 1 20.57 20.68 17.16
CA MET A 1 20.99 20.56 15.74
C MET A 1 20.43 19.34 14.99
N ARG A 2 19.75 18.37 15.62
CA ARG A 2 19.24 17.15 14.94
C ARG A 2 18.03 17.35 14.00
N SER A 3 17.13 18.28 14.32
CA SER A 3 15.86 18.50 13.59
C SER A 3 15.99 18.85 12.09
N PHE A 4 17.09 19.50 11.66
CA PHE A 4 17.23 19.91 10.26
C PHE A 4 17.63 18.75 9.34
N ALA A 5 18.41 17.80 9.84
CA ALA A 5 18.79 16.61 9.08
C ALA A 5 17.57 15.70 8.86
N ASP A 6 16.79 15.47 9.91
CA ASP A 6 15.58 14.65 9.88
C ASP A 6 14.54 15.23 8.91
N GLN A 7 14.37 16.56 8.93
CA GLN A 7 13.45 17.26 8.04
C GLN A 7 13.87 17.16 6.56
N ARG A 8 15.18 17.19 6.26
CA ARG A 8 15.66 17.01 4.88
C ARG A 8 15.56 15.57 4.40
N LEU A 9 15.72 14.60 5.31
CA LEU A 9 15.52 13.17 5.01
C LEU A 9 14.05 12.88 4.72
N ASP A 10 13.14 13.43 5.52
CA ASP A 10 11.69 13.34 5.30
C ASP A 10 11.29 13.90 3.93
N GLN A 11 11.76 15.11 3.61
CA GLN A 11 11.50 15.76 2.33
C GLN A 11 12.07 14.99 1.15
N SER A 12 13.28 14.43 1.25
CA SER A 12 13.90 13.73 0.12
C SER A 12 13.24 12.38 -0.17
N LEU A 13 12.93 11.60 0.87
CA LEU A 13 12.25 10.30 0.74
C LEU A 13 10.83 10.46 0.20
N THR A 14 10.11 11.48 0.68
CA THR A 14 8.75 11.77 0.23
C THR A 14 8.77 12.26 -1.22
N ALA A 15 9.61 13.25 -1.55
CA ALA A 15 9.66 13.81 -2.90
C ALA A 15 10.07 12.79 -3.99
N GLN A 16 11.01 11.88 -3.70
CA GLN A 16 11.37 10.83 -4.65
C GLN A 16 10.20 9.87 -4.89
N THR A 17 9.44 9.57 -3.83
CA THR A 17 8.33 8.62 -3.91
C THR A 17 7.11 9.25 -4.58
N ASP A 18 6.83 10.52 -4.29
CA ASP A 18 5.80 11.32 -4.95
C ASP A 18 6.07 11.45 -6.46
N ALA A 19 7.34 11.57 -6.86
CA ALA A 19 7.69 11.56 -8.28
C ALA A 19 7.29 10.25 -8.97
N ASN A 20 7.43 9.10 -8.30
CA ASN A 20 6.97 7.83 -8.85
C ASN A 20 5.44 7.75 -8.96
N VAL A 21 4.71 8.38 -8.03
CA VAL A 21 3.25 8.53 -8.13
C VAL A 21 2.87 9.31 -9.39
N HIS A 22 3.53 10.45 -9.64
CA HIS A 22 3.27 11.28 -10.82
C HIS A 22 3.65 10.60 -12.15
N LEU A 23 4.59 9.66 -12.12
CA LEU A 23 5.01 8.87 -13.27
C LEU A 23 4.19 7.59 -13.45
N GLU A 24 3.13 7.38 -12.66
CA GLU A 24 2.30 6.16 -12.65
C GLU A 24 3.10 4.87 -12.33
N HIS A 25 4.27 5.01 -11.69
CA HIS A 25 5.12 3.93 -11.22
C HIS A 25 4.69 3.45 -9.83
N TRP A 26 3.47 2.93 -9.74
CA TRP A 26 2.79 2.64 -8.47
C TRP A 26 3.52 1.62 -7.60
N GLN A 27 4.19 0.63 -8.21
CA GLN A 27 4.93 -0.40 -7.47
C GLN A 27 6.21 0.16 -6.84
N GLU A 28 6.89 1.07 -7.55
CA GLU A 28 8.06 1.80 -7.09
C GLU A 28 7.67 2.78 -5.98
N ALA A 29 6.59 3.54 -6.16
CA ALA A 29 6.04 4.43 -5.15
C ALA A 29 5.70 3.68 -3.84
N LEU A 30 4.96 2.57 -3.94
CA LEU A 30 4.60 1.76 -2.79
C LEU A 30 5.83 1.20 -2.05
N ARG A 31 6.85 0.75 -2.79
CA ARG A 31 8.12 0.29 -2.20
C ARG A 31 8.84 1.42 -1.47
N GLY A 32 8.88 2.63 -2.04
CA GLY A 32 9.47 3.82 -1.44
C GLY A 32 8.84 4.17 -0.08
N TYR A 33 7.51 4.29 -0.01
CA TYR A 33 6.84 4.62 1.25
C TYR A 33 6.97 3.52 2.31
N ARG A 34 6.92 2.23 1.91
CA ARG A 34 7.16 1.12 2.85
C ARG A 34 8.57 1.14 3.41
N HIS A 35 9.56 1.47 2.58
CA HIS A 35 10.94 1.65 3.02
C HIS A 35 11.06 2.84 3.98
N ALA A 36 10.45 3.99 3.67
CA ALA A 36 10.40 5.14 4.58
C ALA A 36 9.75 4.78 5.93
N LEU A 37 8.65 4.02 5.93
CA LEU A 37 8.00 3.50 7.13
C LEU A 37 8.89 2.56 7.95
N SER A 38 9.70 1.73 7.28
CA SER A 38 10.64 0.83 7.97
C SER A 38 11.75 1.61 8.70
N ILE A 39 12.19 2.74 8.14
CA ILE A 39 13.18 3.65 8.74
C ILE A 39 12.55 4.49 9.86
N ALA A 40 11.25 4.77 9.76
CA ALA A 40 10.53 5.65 10.68
C ALA A 40 10.34 5.10 12.11
N GLN A 41 10.88 3.91 12.42
CA GLN A 41 10.96 3.41 13.81
C GLN A 41 11.79 4.35 14.71
N GLU A 42 12.76 5.06 14.14
CA GLU A 42 13.61 6.02 14.86
C GLU A 42 13.08 7.47 14.82
N TYR A 43 12.16 7.78 13.89
CA TYR A 43 11.71 9.15 13.60
C TYR A 43 10.18 9.23 13.41
N PRO A 44 9.41 9.57 14.47
CA PRO A 44 7.94 9.60 14.43
C PRO A 44 7.34 10.55 13.39
N SER A 45 8.04 11.62 13.01
CA SER A 45 7.59 12.57 11.98
C SER A 45 7.54 11.95 10.59
N ILE A 46 8.58 11.21 10.21
CA ILE A 46 8.66 10.48 8.93
C ILE A 46 7.54 9.45 8.85
N LYS A 47 7.23 8.80 9.99
CA LYS A 47 6.16 7.79 10.05
C LYS A 47 4.83 8.38 9.60
N GLN A 48 4.44 9.52 10.16
CA GLN A 48 3.16 10.16 9.87
C GLN A 48 3.09 10.63 8.41
N ALA A 49 4.15 11.24 7.90
CA ALA A 49 4.22 11.68 6.50
C ALA A 49 4.09 10.49 5.55
N ALA A 50 4.84 9.40 5.79
CA ALA A 50 4.79 8.21 4.96
C ALA A 50 3.44 7.47 5.07
N GLU A 51 2.79 7.44 6.25
CA GLU A 51 1.44 6.89 6.42
C GLU A 51 0.40 7.68 5.61
N ILE A 52 0.44 9.02 5.68
CA ILE A 52 -0.46 9.89 4.92
C ILE A 52 -0.23 9.71 3.42
N ALA A 53 1.03 9.70 2.97
CA ALA A 53 1.36 9.56 1.57
C ALA A 53 0.99 8.18 1.00
N LEU A 54 1.15 7.11 1.79
CA LEU A 54 0.66 5.77 1.43
C LEU A 54 -0.86 5.76 1.24
N TRP A 55 -1.61 6.41 2.14
CA TRP A 55 -3.06 6.53 2.05
C TRP A 55 -3.53 7.35 0.84
N GLN A 56 -2.83 8.44 0.52
CA GLN A 56 -3.09 9.25 -0.68
C GLN A 56 -2.79 8.47 -1.96
N THR A 57 -1.65 7.77 -1.99
CA THR A 57 -1.25 6.92 -3.13
C THR A 57 -2.30 5.84 -3.39
N TYR A 58 -2.82 5.21 -2.34
CA TYR A 58 -3.86 4.19 -2.47
C TYR A 58 -5.16 4.74 -3.10
N GLN A 59 -5.56 5.97 -2.77
CA GLN A 59 -6.74 6.61 -3.35
C GLN A 59 -6.56 7.00 -4.81
N GLN A 60 -5.33 7.30 -5.22
CA GLN A 60 -4.99 7.72 -6.58
C GLN A 60 -4.53 6.57 -7.47
N ALA A 61 -4.32 5.39 -6.89
CA ALA A 61 -3.91 4.20 -7.61
C ALA A 61 -4.92 3.84 -8.73
N PRO A 62 -4.46 3.19 -9.81
CA PRO A 62 -5.32 2.78 -10.89
C PRO A 62 -6.47 1.89 -10.39
N PRO A 63 -7.60 1.84 -11.11
CA PRO A 63 -8.74 1.02 -10.73
C PRO A 63 -8.33 -0.43 -10.45
N PRO A 64 -8.97 -1.09 -9.48
CA PRO A 64 -8.66 -2.48 -9.16
C PRO A 64 -8.79 -3.35 -10.41
N ILE A 65 -7.77 -4.17 -10.67
CA ILE A 65 -7.73 -5.10 -11.82
C ILE A 65 -8.88 -6.14 -11.72
N LEU A 66 -9.29 -6.44 -10.49
CA LEU A 66 -10.37 -7.37 -10.18
C LEU A 66 -11.17 -6.85 -9.01
N GLU A 67 -12.48 -6.68 -9.21
CA GLU A 67 -13.42 -6.38 -8.15
C GLU A 67 -14.32 -7.60 -7.87
N VAL A 68 -14.15 -8.19 -6.69
CA VAL A 68 -14.97 -9.32 -6.26
C VAL A 68 -16.23 -8.78 -5.60
N GLN A 69 -17.29 -8.58 -6.39
CA GLN A 69 -18.56 -8.11 -5.83
C GLN A 69 -19.08 -9.09 -4.77
N PRO A 70 -19.30 -8.64 -3.52
CA PRO A 70 -19.86 -9.46 -2.46
C PRO A 70 -21.38 -9.59 -2.64
N ARG A 71 -21.84 -10.13 -3.78
CA ARG A 71 -23.26 -10.16 -4.18
C ARG A 71 -24.22 -10.87 -3.20
N GLN A 72 -23.74 -11.58 -2.20
CA GLN A 72 -24.57 -12.50 -1.40
C GLN A 72 -24.15 -12.65 0.07
N SER A 73 -22.88 -12.36 0.41
CA SER A 73 -22.35 -12.47 1.77
C SER A 73 -20.94 -11.87 1.87
N PRO A 74 -20.54 -11.38 3.06
CA PRO A 74 -19.19 -10.90 3.32
C PRO A 74 -18.11 -11.94 3.02
N VAL A 75 -16.99 -11.49 2.44
CA VAL A 75 -15.77 -12.29 2.33
C VAL A 75 -15.05 -12.20 3.68
N LEU A 76 -14.77 -13.36 4.29
CA LEU A 76 -14.14 -13.46 5.61
C LEU A 76 -12.65 -13.82 5.53
N THR A 77 -12.24 -14.48 4.44
CA THR A 77 -10.87 -14.94 4.25
C THR A 77 -10.50 -14.94 2.77
N LEU A 78 -9.22 -14.69 2.49
CA LEU A 78 -8.60 -14.72 1.18
C LEU A 78 -7.26 -15.45 1.27
N THR A 79 -6.96 -16.29 0.27
CA THR A 79 -5.63 -16.87 0.12
C THR A 79 -5.24 -16.91 -1.36
N PHE A 80 -3.95 -16.77 -1.62
CA PHE A 80 -3.36 -16.81 -2.96
C PHE A 80 -2.71 -18.17 -3.18
N SER A 81 -2.81 -18.69 -4.39
CA SER A 81 -2.01 -19.84 -4.79
C SER A 81 -0.52 -19.46 -4.80
N PRO A 82 0.41 -20.40 -4.55
CA PRO A 82 1.85 -20.11 -4.55
C PRO A 82 2.38 -19.53 -5.88
N ASN A 83 1.74 -19.88 -7.00
CA ASN A 83 2.07 -19.35 -8.33
C ASN A 83 1.40 -17.99 -8.63
N GLY A 84 0.59 -17.44 -7.70
CA GLY A 84 -0.09 -16.15 -7.84
C GLY A 84 -1.20 -16.12 -8.90
N MET A 85 -1.52 -17.26 -9.52
CA MET A 85 -2.50 -17.32 -10.62
C MET A 85 -3.93 -17.56 -10.17
N THR A 86 -4.16 -17.88 -8.89
CA THR A 86 -5.49 -18.19 -8.37
C THR A 86 -5.69 -17.58 -7.00
N VAL A 87 -6.86 -17.01 -6.77
CA VAL A 87 -7.28 -16.51 -5.46
C VAL A 87 -8.46 -17.34 -4.97
N ALA A 88 -8.37 -17.87 -3.76
CA ALA A 88 -9.50 -18.48 -3.08
C ALA A 88 -10.08 -17.50 -2.06
N SER A 89 -11.39 -17.29 -2.13
CA SER A 89 -12.15 -16.46 -1.18
C SER A 89 -13.16 -17.31 -0.42
N GLY A 90 -13.17 -17.19 0.90
CA GLY A 90 -14.12 -17.85 1.79
C GLY A 90 -15.16 -16.87 2.31
N ARG A 91 -16.43 -17.28 2.29
CA ARG A 91 -17.58 -16.41 2.64
C ARG A 91 -18.28 -16.90 3.89
N SER A 92 -19.00 -16.01 4.57
CA SER A 92 -19.76 -16.34 5.79
C SER A 92 -20.83 -17.42 5.57
N ALA A 93 -21.33 -17.59 4.35
CA ALA A 93 -22.27 -18.62 3.97
C ALA A 93 -21.62 -20.00 3.68
N GLY A 94 -20.34 -20.19 4.02
CA GLY A 94 -19.60 -21.46 3.82
C GLY A 94 -19.16 -21.73 2.38
N GLN A 95 -19.34 -20.76 1.49
CA GLN A 95 -18.98 -20.87 0.08
C GLN A 95 -17.50 -20.52 -0.13
N ILE A 96 -16.82 -21.30 -0.95
CA ILE A 96 -15.48 -20.99 -1.45
C ILE A 96 -15.60 -20.64 -2.93
N ARG A 97 -15.00 -19.51 -3.32
CA ARG A 97 -14.90 -19.11 -4.72
C ARG A 97 -13.44 -19.01 -5.12
N LEU A 98 -13.09 -19.67 -6.22
CA LEU A 98 -11.83 -19.50 -6.93
C LEU A 98 -11.98 -18.42 -7.97
N ILE A 99 -10.95 -17.58 -8.09
CA ILE A 99 -10.86 -16.47 -9.02
C ILE A 99 -9.53 -16.56 -9.75
#